data_AF-A0A8T5A138-F1
#
_entry.id   AF-A0A8T5A138-F1
#
_cell.length_a   1.000
_cell.length_b   1.000
_cell.length_c   1.000
_cell.angle_alpha   90.00
_cell.angle_beta   90.00
_cell.angle_gamma   90.00
#
_symmetry.space_group_name_H-M   'P 1'
#
loop_
_entity.id
_entity.type
_entity.pdbx_description
1 polymer ?
#
loop_
_entity_poly.entity_id
_entity_poly.type
_entity_poly.pdbx_seq_one_letter_code
_entity_poly.pdbx_strand_id
1 'polypeptide(L)'
;MEFFMLRETARILAEAGLPLGDAYDLPTSPLTFPDGANYRIEISGIERLSVLQALVEEIDRRDVPVHRIISTVMGATLLSDG
;
A
#
# COMPACT_ATOMS: atom_id res chain seq x y z
N MET A 1 -16.18 30.84 -0.98
CA MET A 1 -17.24 29.94 -1.51
C MET A 1 -16.79 28.48 -1.48
N GLU A 2 -15.63 28.15 -2.05
CA GLU A 2 -15.07 26.79 -2.11
C GLU A 2 -14.77 26.17 -0.73
N PHE A 3 -14.19 26.94 0.20
CA PHE A 3 -13.88 26.46 1.56
C PHE A 3 -15.13 26.14 2.39
N PHE A 4 -16.23 26.85 2.13
CA PHE A 4 -17.51 26.61 2.80
C PHE A 4 -18.15 25.31 2.29
N MET A 5 -18.05 25.05 0.99
CA MET A 5 -18.54 23.82 0.36
C MET A 5 -17.84 22.57 0.91
N LEU A 6 -16.51 22.59 1.04
CA LEU A 6 -15.75 21.47 1.61
C LEU A 6 -16.14 21.15 3.06
N ARG A 7 -16.38 22.19 3.87
CA ARG A 7 -16.82 22.04 5.26
C ARG A 7 -18.21 21.41 5.36
N GLU A 8 -19.13 21.84 4.50
CA GLU A 8 -20.49 21.31 4.50
C GLU A 8 -20.52 19.85 4.00
N THR A 9 -19.77 19.54 2.94
CA THR A 9 -19.61 18.15 2.46
C THR A 9 -19.04 17.25 3.55
N ALA A 10 -17.99 17.68 4.25
CA ALA A 10 -17.42 16.92 5.37
C ALA A 10 -18.46 16.66 6.48
N ARG A 11 -19.29 17.66 6.82
CA ARG A 11 -20.35 17.53 7.82
C ARG A 11 -21.40 16.49 7.42
N ILE A 12 -21.84 16.51 6.16
CA ILE A 12 -22.80 15.53 5.61
C ILE A 12 -22.22 14.11 5.63
N LEU A 13 -20.94 13.96 5.25
CA LEU A 13 -20.26 12.66 5.31
C LEU A 13 -20.17 12.14 6.76
N ALA A 14 -19.92 13.02 7.72
CA ALA A 14 -19.89 12.66 9.13
C ALA A 14 -21.26 12.22 9.68
N GLU A 15 -22.35 12.86 9.25
CA GLU A 15 -23.71 12.42 9.57
C GLU A 15 -24.01 11.02 9.02
N ALA A 16 -23.36 10.63 7.92
CA ALA A 16 -23.41 9.28 7.34
C ALA A 16 -22.43 8.28 7.99
N GLY A 17 -21.68 8.69 9.02
CA GLY A 17 -20.74 7.84 9.74
C GLY A 17 -19.34 7.74 9.12
N LEU A 18 -19.01 8.61 8.15
CA LEU A 18 -17.67 8.68 7.55
C LEU A 18 -16.79 9.71 8.28
N PRO A 19 -15.45 9.62 8.15
CA PRO A 19 -14.55 10.60 8.75
C PRO A 19 -14.80 12.03 8.23
N LEU A 20 -14.67 13.02 9.13
CA LEU A 20 -14.73 14.46 8.79
C LEU A 20 -13.55 14.92 7.92
N GLY A 21 -12.47 14.14 7.89
CA GLY A 21 -11.25 14.42 7.17
C GLY A 21 -10.15 13.44 7.54
N ASP A 22 -8.92 13.75 7.10
CA ASP A 22 -7.75 12.93 7.39
C ASP A 22 -7.42 12.91 8.89
N ALA A 23 -6.91 11.77 9.36
CA ALA A 23 -6.54 11.55 10.76
C ALA A 23 -5.17 12.17 11.08
N TYR A 24 -5.13 13.50 11.20
CA TYR A 24 -3.90 14.25 11.54
C TYR A 24 -3.42 14.05 12.98
N ASP A 25 -4.26 13.49 13.84
CA ASP A 25 -3.91 13.06 15.19
C ASP A 25 -3.09 11.76 15.22
N LEU A 26 -2.93 11.11 14.05
CA LEU A 26 -2.09 9.93 13.83
C LEU A 26 -2.29 8.85 14.92
N PRO A 27 -3.54 8.41 15.17
CA PRO A 27 -3.82 7.42 16.21
C PRO A 27 -3.10 6.11 15.89
N THR A 28 -2.55 5.46 16.92
CA THR A 28 -1.95 4.14 16.76
C THR A 28 -3.02 3.09 16.52
N SER A 29 -2.87 2.30 15.46
CA SER A 29 -3.74 1.15 15.20
C SER A 29 -3.65 0.13 16.35
N PRO A 30 -4.77 -0.39 16.87
CA PRO A 30 -4.74 -1.48 17.85
C PRO A 30 -4.46 -2.84 17.21
N LEU A 31 -4.45 -2.94 15.87
CA LEU A 31 -4.26 -4.18 15.14
C LEU A 31 -2.79 -4.43 14.83
N THR A 32 -2.36 -5.68 15.05
CA THR A 32 -1.01 -6.16 14.75
C THR A 32 -1.07 -7.53 14.06
N PHE A 33 0.00 -7.89 13.37
CA PHE A 33 0.21 -9.24 12.87
C PHE A 33 0.48 -10.21 14.03
N PRO A 34 0.39 -11.54 13.83
CA PRO A 34 0.62 -12.52 14.90
C PRO A 34 2.00 -12.44 15.58
N ASP A 35 3.00 -11.87 14.91
CA ASP A 35 4.34 -11.60 15.44
C ASP A 35 4.49 -10.21 16.08
N GLY A 36 3.40 -9.45 16.22
CA GLY A 36 3.37 -8.13 16.83
C GLY A 36 3.74 -6.97 15.90
N ALA A 37 4.03 -7.20 14.63
CA ALA A 37 4.32 -6.13 13.68
C ALA A 37 3.07 -5.29 13.36
N ASN A 38 3.23 -3.97 13.15
CA ASN A 38 2.14 -3.07 12.79
C ASN A 38 1.82 -3.05 11.28
N TYR A 39 2.78 -3.44 10.43
CA TYR A 39 2.63 -3.40 8.98
C TYR A 39 3.52 -4.42 8.28
N ARG A 40 3.27 -4.63 6.99
CA ARG A 40 4.11 -5.41 6.06
C ARG A 40 4.36 -4.60 4.82
N ILE A 41 5.50 -4.84 4.19
CA ILE A 41 5.85 -4.24 2.91
C ILE A 41 5.64 -5.29 1.82
N GLU A 42 4.82 -4.93 0.84
CA GLU A 42 4.60 -5.70 -0.39
C GLU A 42 5.08 -4.87 -1.58
N ILE A 43 5.80 -5.52 -2.49
CA ILE A 43 6.24 -4.91 -3.75
C ILE A 43 5.63 -5.71 -4.92
N SER A 44 4.85 -5.03 -5.76
CA SER A 44 4.24 -5.61 -6.95
C SER A 44 5.02 -5.26 -8.22
N GLY A 45 4.78 -6.01 -9.30
CA GLY A 45 5.38 -5.74 -10.62
C GLY A 45 6.81 -6.22 -10.77
N ILE A 46 7.21 -7.26 -10.02
CA ILE A 46 8.52 -7.89 -10.17
C ILE A 46 8.45 -8.93 -11.30
N GLU A 47 8.59 -8.47 -12.55
CA GLU A 47 8.33 -9.28 -13.76
C GLU A 47 9.59 -9.95 -14.37
N ARG A 48 10.79 -9.58 -13.92
CA ARG A 48 12.06 -10.11 -14.43
C ARG A 48 13.00 -10.45 -13.30
N LEU A 49 13.84 -11.47 -13.50
CA LEU A 49 14.87 -11.85 -12.54
C LEU A 49 15.83 -10.70 -12.21
N SER A 50 16.19 -9.86 -13.17
CA SER A 50 17.04 -8.68 -12.92
C SER A 50 16.39 -7.67 -11.96
N VAL A 51 15.06 -7.51 -12.02
CA VAL A 51 14.32 -6.63 -11.11
C VAL A 51 14.25 -7.24 -9.71
N LEU A 52 14.02 -8.56 -9.62
CA LEU A 52 14.08 -9.27 -8.34
C LEU A 52 15.46 -9.15 -7.69
N GLN A 53 16.53 -9.30 -8.47
CA GLN A 53 17.89 -9.14 -7.97
C GLN A 53 18.13 -7.72 -7.43
N ALA A 54 17.76 -6.69 -8.19
CA ALA A 54 17.87 -5.31 -7.73
C ALA A 54 17.04 -5.04 -6.46
N LEU A 55 15.87 -5.66 -6.33
CA LEU A 55 15.06 -5.57 -5.11
C LEU A 55 15.79 -6.18 -3.90
N VAL A 56 16.36 -7.37 -4.05
CA VAL A 56 17.11 -8.04 -2.97
C VAL A 56 18.33 -7.21 -2.55
N GLU A 57 19.10 -6.70 -3.52
CA GLU A 57 20.24 -5.82 -3.25
C GLU A 57 19.81 -4.55 -2.47
N GLU A 58 18.64 -3.98 -2.81
CA GLU A 58 18.10 -2.82 -2.11
C GLU A 58 17.55 -3.13 -0.72
N ILE A 59 16.96 -4.32 -0.51
CA ILE A 59 16.54 -4.81 0.80
C ILE A 59 17.76 -4.87 1.73
N ASP A 60 18.83 -5.51 1.28
CA ASP A 60 20.07 -5.66 2.05
C ASP A 60 20.73 -4.31 2.31
N ARG A 61 20.81 -3.45 1.28
CA ARG A 61 21.45 -2.14 1.38
C ARG A 61 20.75 -1.20 2.37
N ARG A 62 19.42 -1.30 2.47
CA ARG A 62 18.60 -0.42 3.32
C ARG A 62 18.27 -1.03 4.67
N ASP A 63 18.51 -2.32 4.86
CA ASP A 63 18.08 -3.08 6.04
C ASP A 63 16.56 -2.93 6.29
N VAL A 64 15.76 -3.07 5.22
CA VAL A 64 14.30 -2.92 5.26
C VAL A 64 13.64 -4.21 4.79
N PRO A 65 12.78 -4.85 5.62
CA PRO A 65 12.17 -6.12 5.26
C PRO A 65 11.03 -5.96 4.23
N VAL A 66 11.10 -6.71 3.12
CA VAL A 66 9.98 -6.93 2.19
C VAL A 66 9.42 -8.32 2.45
N HIS A 67 8.11 -8.39 2.72
CA HIS A 67 7.47 -9.61 3.21
C HIS A 67 6.76 -10.39 2.11
N ARG A 68 6.40 -9.69 1.02
CA ARG A 68 5.69 -10.28 -0.11
C ARG A 68 6.11 -9.60 -1.39
N ILE A 69 6.31 -10.40 -2.42
CA ILE A 69 6.44 -9.93 -3.78
C ILE A 69 5.28 -10.48 -4.60
N ILE A 70 4.78 -9.65 -5.52
CA ILE A 70 3.85 -10.10 -6.55
C ILE A 70 4.59 -10.03 -7.88
N SER A 71 4.74 -11.21 -8.50
CA SER A 71 5.31 -11.40 -9.83
C SER A 71 4.20 -11.81 -10.80
N THR A 72 4.41 -11.65 -12.11
CA THR A 72 3.53 -12.13 -13.19
C THR A 72 2.21 -11.38 -13.34
N VAL A 73 2.24 -10.06 -13.26
CA VAL A 73 1.08 -9.20 -13.59
C VAL A 73 1.08 -8.76 -15.05
N MET A 74 1.90 -9.38 -15.92
CA MET A 74 1.98 -9.11 -17.38
C MET A 74 0.66 -9.35 -18.16
N GLY A 75 -0.48 -9.42 -17.48
CA GLY A 75 -1.78 -9.70 -18.07
C GLY A 75 -1.87 -11.11 -18.62
N ALA A 76 -2.90 -11.37 -19.41
CA ALA A 76 -2.98 -12.58 -20.22
C ALA A 76 -1.94 -12.50 -21.35
N THR A 77 -0.80 -13.17 -21.18
CA THR A 77 0.20 -13.32 -22.24
C THR A 77 -0.01 -14.66 -22.92
N LEU A 78 -0.23 -14.66 -24.24
CA LEU A 78 -0.22 -15.89 -25.05
C LEU A 78 1.22 -16.39 -25.12
N LEU A 79 1.50 -17.50 -24.45
CA LEU A 79 2.71 -18.27 -24.67
C LEU A 79 2.56 -18.98 -26.02
N SER A 80 3.10 -18.40 -27.08
CA SER A 80 3.26 -19.10 -28.36
C SER A 80 4.46 -20.01 -28.29
N ASP A 81 4.27 -21.25 -28.73
CA ASP A 81 5.29 -22.28 -28.89
C ASP A 81 6.46 -21.68 -29.69
N GLY A 82 7.63 -21.57 -29.04
CA GLY A 82 8.87 -21.11 -29.66
C GLY A 82 9.48 -22.14 -30.60
#